data_AF-A0A550H4E4-F1
#
_entry.id   AF-A0A550H4E4-F1
#
_cell.length_a   1.000
_cell.length_b   1.000
_cell.length_c   1.000
_cell.angle_alpha   90.00
_cell.angle_beta   90.00
_cell.angle_gamma   90.00
#
_symmetry.space_group_name_H-M   'P 1'
#
loop_
_entity.id
_entity.type
_entity.pdbx_description
1 polymer ?
#
loop_
_entity_poly.entity_id
_entity_poly.type
_entity_poly.pdbx_seq_one_letter_code
_entity_poly.pdbx_strand_id
1 'polypeptide(L)'
;MKNKSLMVVSIAFLFCLTSSVALTMAQCPRCDGTGELVCPYCDGEGEITVQEGAPCERCEGSGTLEPVVIQKSRSAWLNDGKISVQISYENRESINTYGRVTAAVEVKDNTYASTSPRTLFPANEVIQVSLTIDGVSSEDYNTLQAQQVFSTNITLEAENVPCPYCSGTGLTPATIECPQCDGTGFIECPECNGLGVEGGERNADLDIGGTTYGVVAVAVVAGVVTAAYVFVKKKGLKEEDLRKMPAGEFQNWVLKRLAGKSSSPSDSRVGIDGYALDGQPVSIKQETDVGRNAIENFAAAIGRRNARKGTIIAFGFGADAIRGRVRAKMSYGFDIQMITVKELIENRNSLI
;
A
#
# COMPACT_ATOMS: atom_id res chain seq x y z
N MET A 1 -10.41 -29.19 -83.68
CA MET A 1 -11.19 -28.35 -82.75
C MET A 1 -11.39 -29.02 -81.38
N LYS A 2 -10.34 -29.52 -80.71
CA LYS A 2 -10.49 -30.36 -79.48
C LYS A 2 -9.82 -29.85 -78.20
N ASN A 3 -9.14 -28.70 -78.21
CA ASN A 3 -8.33 -28.25 -77.06
C ASN A 3 -8.86 -27.01 -76.30
N LYS A 4 -10.02 -26.45 -76.67
CA LYS A 4 -10.57 -25.26 -75.98
C LYS A 4 -11.43 -25.58 -74.75
N SER A 5 -11.86 -26.82 -74.58
CA SER A 5 -12.72 -27.21 -73.44
C SER A 5 -11.96 -27.54 -72.15
N LEU A 6 -10.65 -27.83 -72.23
CA LEU A 6 -9.87 -28.23 -71.04
C LEU A 6 -9.36 -27.02 -70.23
N MET A 7 -9.20 -25.85 -70.87
CA MET A 7 -8.60 -24.67 -70.24
C MET A 7 -9.59 -23.87 -69.36
N VAL A 8 -10.90 -23.98 -69.64
CA VAL A 8 -11.95 -23.28 -68.87
C VAL A 8 -12.24 -23.98 -67.55
N VAL A 9 -12.05 -25.31 -67.48
CA VAL A 9 -12.28 -26.09 -66.25
C VAL A 9 -11.17 -25.86 -65.21
N SER A 10 -9.93 -25.63 -65.63
CA SER A 10 -8.80 -25.38 -64.71
C SER A 10 -8.84 -24.00 -64.04
N ILE A 11 -9.35 -22.96 -64.72
CA ILE A 11 -9.45 -21.61 -64.14
C ILE A 11 -10.62 -21.52 -63.14
N ALA A 12 -11.72 -22.23 -63.39
CA ALA A 12 -12.83 -22.32 -62.44
C ALA A 12 -12.44 -23.07 -61.14
N PHE A 13 -11.59 -24.10 -61.24
CA PHE A 13 -11.10 -24.82 -60.07
C PHE A 13 -10.10 -23.98 -59.25
N LEU A 14 -9.28 -23.15 -59.91
CA LEU A 14 -8.32 -22.27 -59.22
C LEU A 14 -8.99 -21.12 -58.46
N PHE A 15 -10.10 -20.57 -58.97
CA PHE A 15 -10.88 -19.53 -58.28
C PHE A 15 -11.75 -20.07 -57.13
N CYS A 16 -12.13 -21.36 -57.17
CA CYS A 16 -12.88 -22.01 -56.10
C CYS A 16 -11.99 -22.38 -54.89
N LEU A 17 -10.69 -22.57 -55.11
CA LEU A 17 -9.72 -22.90 -54.06
C LEU A 17 -9.21 -21.68 -53.28
N THR A 18 -9.32 -20.46 -53.81
CA THR A 18 -8.89 -19.23 -53.10
C THR A 18 -10.02 -18.52 -52.35
N SER A 19 -11.28 -18.93 -52.51
CA SER A 19 -12.45 -18.22 -51.95
C SER A 19 -13.01 -18.83 -50.65
N SER A 20 -12.43 -19.90 -50.10
CA SER A 20 -13.10 -20.72 -49.08
C SER A 20 -12.40 -20.81 -47.72
N VAL A 21 -11.41 -19.97 -47.43
CA VAL A 21 -10.78 -19.94 -46.10
C VAL A 21 -10.83 -18.53 -45.51
N ALA A 22 -12.01 -17.91 -45.53
CA ALA A 22 -12.36 -17.01 -44.44
C ALA A 22 -12.69 -17.91 -43.24
N LEU A 23 -11.64 -18.39 -42.56
CA LEU A 23 -11.77 -18.93 -41.22
C LEU A 23 -12.36 -17.80 -40.38
N THR A 24 -13.67 -17.85 -40.18
CA THR A 24 -14.37 -17.02 -39.20
C THR A 24 -13.82 -17.42 -37.85
N MET A 25 -12.72 -16.78 -37.44
CA MET A 25 -12.22 -16.92 -36.09
C MET A 25 -13.35 -16.44 -35.18
N ALA A 26 -13.92 -17.38 -34.42
CA ALA A 26 -14.98 -17.05 -33.48
C ALA A 26 -14.41 -16.02 -32.50
N GLN A 27 -15.02 -14.83 -32.47
CA GLN A 27 -14.69 -13.82 -31.49
C GLN A 27 -14.92 -14.42 -30.10
N CYS A 28 -14.01 -14.13 -29.18
CA CYS A 28 -14.16 -14.58 -27.80
C CYS A 28 -15.43 -13.92 -27.22
N PRO A 29 -16.42 -14.70 -26.76
CA PRO A 29 -17.71 -14.17 -26.30
C PRO A 29 -17.61 -13.39 -24.99
N ARG A 30 -16.47 -13.48 -24.28
CA ARG A 30 -16.24 -12.80 -23.02
C ARG A 30 -15.72 -11.38 -23.18
N CYS A 31 -14.92 -11.13 -24.21
CA CYS A 31 -14.34 -9.81 -24.51
C CYS A 31 -14.84 -9.23 -25.84
N ASP A 32 -15.84 -9.85 -26.48
CA ASP A 32 -16.40 -9.43 -27.77
C ASP A 32 -15.34 -9.17 -28.86
N GLY A 33 -14.25 -9.95 -28.81
CA GLY A 33 -13.16 -9.85 -29.77
C GLY A 33 -12.09 -8.80 -29.49
N THR A 34 -12.18 -8.01 -28.40
CA THR A 34 -11.17 -6.99 -28.08
C THR A 34 -9.89 -7.59 -27.53
N GLY A 35 -9.98 -8.75 -26.87
CA GLY A 35 -8.87 -9.33 -26.10
C GLY A 35 -8.72 -8.74 -24.69
N GLU A 36 -9.45 -7.69 -24.36
CA GLU A 36 -9.33 -6.94 -23.11
C GLU A 36 -10.68 -6.85 -22.37
N LEU A 37 -10.64 -6.89 -21.04
CA LEU A 37 -11.81 -6.70 -20.18
C LEU A 37 -11.60 -5.44 -19.35
N VAL A 38 -12.69 -4.69 -19.11
CA VAL A 38 -12.67 -3.59 -18.13
C VAL A 38 -12.23 -4.15 -16.78
N CYS A 39 -11.25 -3.52 -16.17
CA CYS A 39 -10.72 -3.95 -14.89
C CYS A 39 -11.80 -3.78 -13.80
N PRO A 40 -12.27 -4.87 -13.15
CA PRO A 40 -13.34 -4.78 -12.15
C PRO A 40 -12.87 -4.18 -10.81
N TYR A 41 -11.57 -3.90 -10.67
CA TYR A 41 -11.01 -3.33 -9.45
C TYR A 41 -11.01 -1.80 -9.45
N CYS A 42 -10.90 -1.18 -10.63
CA CYS A 42 -10.95 0.28 -10.82
C CYS A 42 -12.09 0.70 -11.75
N ASP A 43 -12.99 -0.21 -12.11
CA ASP A 43 -14.12 0.01 -13.02
C ASP A 43 -13.74 0.69 -14.34
N GLY A 44 -12.52 0.46 -14.82
CA GLY A 44 -12.01 1.02 -16.08
C GLY A 44 -11.30 2.36 -15.97
N GLU A 45 -11.28 3.00 -14.80
CA GLU A 45 -10.63 4.31 -14.60
C GLU A 45 -9.10 4.21 -14.62
N GLY A 46 -8.54 3.01 -14.42
CA GLY A 46 -7.10 2.80 -14.33
C GLY A 46 -6.49 3.23 -13.00
N GLU A 47 -7.21 4.00 -12.19
CA GLU A 47 -6.78 4.46 -10.88
C GLU A 47 -7.78 4.07 -9.79
N ILE A 48 -7.29 3.91 -8.56
CA ILE A 48 -8.14 3.74 -7.38
C ILE A 48 -7.82 4.82 -6.35
N THR A 49 -8.87 5.38 -5.75
CA THR A 49 -8.72 6.28 -4.60
C THR A 49 -8.61 5.42 -3.35
N VAL A 50 -7.42 5.40 -2.74
CA VAL A 50 -7.23 4.74 -1.45
C VAL A 50 -7.55 5.73 -0.34
N GLN A 51 -8.44 5.32 0.58
CA GLN A 51 -8.74 6.12 1.77
C GLN A 51 -7.53 6.26 2.70
N GLU A 52 -6.59 5.32 2.64
CA GLU A 52 -5.32 5.36 3.39
C GLU A 52 -4.22 6.07 2.58
N GLY A 53 -4.46 7.32 2.18
CA GLY A 53 -3.48 8.07 1.39
C GLY A 53 -2.32 8.65 2.22
N ALA A 54 -1.51 9.49 1.60
CA ALA A 54 -0.30 10.04 2.21
C ALA A 54 -0.60 10.85 3.48
N PRO A 55 0.35 10.96 4.43
CA PRO A 55 0.22 11.89 5.55
C PRO A 55 -0.07 13.28 5.02
N CYS A 56 -1.11 13.92 5.57
CA CYS A 56 -1.51 15.25 5.17
C CYS A 56 -0.37 16.24 5.44
N GLU A 57 0.11 16.91 4.40
CA GLU A 57 1.24 17.83 4.48
C GLU A 57 1.02 19.00 5.46
N ARG A 58 -0.25 19.35 5.72
CA ARG A 58 -0.59 20.47 6.62
C ARG A 58 -0.49 20.12 8.10
N CYS A 59 -0.87 18.90 8.47
CA CYS A 59 -0.84 18.45 9.87
C CYS A 59 0.19 17.35 10.11
N GLU A 60 1.02 17.06 9.11
CA GLU A 60 2.06 16.01 9.13
C GLU A 60 1.54 14.64 9.60
N GLY A 61 0.30 14.30 9.23
CA GLY A 61 -0.32 13.04 9.63
C GLY A 61 -1.05 13.03 10.97
N SER A 62 -0.99 14.09 11.79
CA SER A 62 -1.60 14.09 13.13
C SER A 62 -3.13 14.15 13.11
N GLY A 63 -3.72 14.68 12.04
CA GLY A 63 -5.15 14.98 11.94
C GLY A 63 -5.57 16.25 12.68
N THR A 64 -4.68 16.92 13.40
CA THR A 64 -4.99 18.15 14.14
C THR A 64 -3.97 19.24 13.88
N LEU A 65 -4.39 20.50 13.94
CA LEU A 65 -3.51 21.66 13.86
C LEU A 65 -3.42 22.32 15.23
N GLU A 66 -2.21 22.71 15.62
CA GLU A 66 -1.97 23.59 16.75
C GLU A 66 -2.15 25.03 16.25
N PRO A 67 -3.17 25.76 16.73
CA PRO A 67 -3.53 27.06 16.17
C PRO A 67 -2.55 28.15 16.62
N VAL A 68 -2.15 29.03 15.70
CA VAL A 68 -1.31 30.19 16.02
C VAL A 68 -2.16 31.37 16.49
N VAL A 69 -2.31 31.49 17.81
CA VAL A 69 -2.97 32.64 18.46
C VAL A 69 -1.92 33.50 19.16
N ILE A 70 -1.78 34.75 18.72
CA ILE A 70 -0.74 35.66 19.22
C ILE A 70 -1.32 36.76 20.10
N GLN A 71 -0.61 37.08 21.19
CA GLN A 71 -0.93 38.23 22.04
C GLN A 71 -0.52 39.54 21.33
N LYS A 72 -1.46 40.46 21.12
CA LYS A 72 -1.22 41.78 20.53
C LYS A 72 -0.91 42.84 21.56
N SER A 73 -1.70 42.89 22.63
CA SER A 73 -1.56 43.87 23.70
C SER A 73 -2.06 43.30 25.02
N ARG A 74 -1.61 43.91 26.11
CA ARG A 74 -2.08 43.61 27.47
C ARG A 74 -2.08 44.87 28.31
N SER A 75 -3.07 45.00 29.18
CA SER A 75 -3.15 46.03 30.21
C SER A 75 -3.65 45.41 31.50
N ALA A 76 -3.14 45.90 32.63
CA ALA A 76 -3.57 45.48 33.94
C ALA A 76 -3.67 46.71 34.85
N TRP A 77 -4.69 46.73 35.71
CA TRP A 77 -4.91 47.81 36.67
C TRP A 77 -5.56 47.27 37.93
N LEU A 78 -5.34 47.98 39.03
CA LEU A 78 -5.91 47.67 40.33
C LEU A 78 -7.28 48.33 40.48
N ASN A 79 -8.26 47.62 41.02
CA ASN A 79 -9.58 48.15 41.30
C ASN A 79 -10.18 47.46 42.54
N ASP A 80 -10.43 48.21 43.61
CA ASP A 80 -11.11 47.74 44.83
C ASP A 80 -10.63 46.39 45.39
N GLY A 81 -9.32 46.22 45.53
CA GLY A 81 -8.72 44.98 46.05
C GLY A 81 -8.60 43.85 45.03
N LYS A 82 -8.92 44.12 43.76
CA LYS A 82 -8.84 43.18 42.64
C LYS A 82 -7.84 43.66 41.60
N ILE A 83 -7.35 42.73 40.78
CA ILE A 83 -6.52 43.06 39.61
C ILE A 83 -7.34 42.76 38.36
N SER A 84 -7.67 43.81 37.61
CA SER A 84 -8.32 43.70 36.31
C SER A 84 -7.26 43.55 35.23
N VAL A 85 -7.41 42.58 34.34
CA VAL A 85 -6.48 42.30 33.25
C VAL A 85 -7.27 42.24 31.94
N GLN A 86 -6.81 42.97 30.92
CA GLN A 86 -7.39 42.96 29.58
C GLN A 86 -6.30 42.61 28.58
N ILE A 87 -6.54 41.57 27.78
CA ILE A 87 -5.57 41.04 26.83
C ILE A 87 -6.23 41.01 25.45
N SER A 88 -5.50 41.46 24.44
CA SER A 88 -5.91 41.38 23.04
C SER A 88 -5.17 40.25 22.35
N TYR A 89 -5.90 39.34 21.72
CA TYR A 89 -5.35 38.21 20.96
C TYR A 89 -5.78 38.29 19.50
N GLU A 90 -4.90 37.92 18.58
CA GLU A 90 -5.20 37.72 17.16
C GLU A 90 -5.00 36.24 16.83
N ASN A 91 -6.05 35.58 16.36
CA ASN A 91 -5.92 34.26 15.76
C ASN A 91 -5.47 34.44 14.31
N ARG A 92 -4.27 33.95 13.97
CA ARG A 92 -3.72 34.05 12.60
C ARG A 92 -4.09 32.89 11.70
N GLU A 93 -4.85 31.93 12.23
CA GLU A 93 -5.35 30.81 11.45
C GLU A 93 -6.60 31.21 10.65
N SER A 94 -6.81 30.49 9.55
CA SER A 94 -8.06 30.56 8.77
C SER A 94 -9.20 29.76 9.39
N ILE A 95 -9.01 29.21 10.59
CA ILE A 95 -9.98 28.40 11.31
C ILE A 95 -10.16 28.91 12.75
N ASN A 96 -11.40 28.80 13.23
CA ASN A 96 -11.74 29.16 14.61
C ASN A 96 -11.09 28.16 15.57
N THR A 97 -10.57 28.65 16.70
CA THR A 97 -10.12 27.79 17.79
C THR A 97 -10.74 28.20 19.12
N TYR A 98 -10.74 27.30 20.09
CA TYR A 98 -11.09 27.59 21.47
C TYR A 98 -9.84 27.55 22.34
N GLY A 99 -9.85 28.29 23.45
CA GLY A 99 -8.76 28.23 24.41
C GLY A 99 -9.12 28.84 25.74
N ARG A 100 -8.17 28.77 26.67
CA ARG A 100 -8.26 29.39 27.99
C ARG A 100 -7.06 30.29 28.22
N VAL A 101 -7.33 31.47 28.77
CA VAL A 101 -6.31 32.45 29.11
C VAL A 101 -6.17 32.50 30.62
N THR A 102 -4.96 32.29 31.11
CA THR A 102 -4.63 32.42 32.53
C THR A 102 -3.77 33.66 32.72
N ALA A 103 -4.21 34.57 33.59
CA ALA A 103 -3.41 35.68 34.06
C ALA A 103 -2.97 35.40 35.50
N ALA A 104 -1.68 35.57 35.77
CA ALA A 104 -1.09 35.42 37.10
C ALA A 104 -0.25 36.64 37.47
N VAL A 105 -0.27 36.98 38.76
CA VAL A 105 0.54 38.04 39.36
C VAL A 105 1.25 37.46 40.57
N GLU A 106 2.55 37.66 40.64
CA GLU A 106 3.40 37.22 41.74
C GLU A 106 3.74 38.42 42.62
N VAL A 107 3.48 38.30 43.92
CA VAL A 107 3.77 39.32 44.92
C VAL A 107 4.43 38.65 46.12
N LYS A 108 5.70 38.97 46.37
CA LYS A 108 6.54 38.30 47.39
C LYS A 108 6.51 36.78 47.19
N ASP A 109 5.92 36.04 48.13
CA ASP A 109 5.82 34.57 48.13
C ASP A 109 4.43 34.07 47.68
N ASN A 110 3.54 34.96 47.25
CA ASN A 110 2.17 34.64 46.84
C ASN A 110 1.99 34.76 45.32
N THR A 111 1.27 33.81 44.73
CA THR A 111 0.81 33.87 43.33
C THR A 111 -0.70 33.94 43.30
N TYR A 112 -1.23 34.98 42.65
CA TYR A 112 -2.65 35.17 42.42
C TYR A 112 -2.94 34.94 40.94
N ALA A 113 -3.90 34.07 40.62
CA ALA A 113 -4.21 33.74 39.23
C ALA A 113 -5.72 33.68 38.98
N SER A 114 -6.10 33.97 37.74
CA SER A 114 -7.46 33.78 37.23
C SER A 114 -7.39 33.22 35.80
N THR A 115 -8.26 32.26 35.51
CA THR A 115 -8.37 31.62 34.19
C THR A 115 -9.72 31.93 33.56
N SER A 116 -9.72 32.26 32.28
CA SER A 116 -10.94 32.57 31.53
C SER A 116 -11.83 31.31 31.39
N PRO A 117 -13.14 31.48 31.17
CA PRO A 117 -13.92 30.41 30.57
C PRO A 117 -13.33 30.02 29.20
N ARG A 118 -13.77 28.87 28.68
CA ARG A 118 -13.43 28.44 27.32
C ARG A 118 -13.90 29.51 26.33
N THR A 119 -12.96 30.16 25.68
CA THR A 119 -13.19 31.35 24.84
C THR A 119 -12.96 30.99 23.39
N LEU A 120 -13.83 31.48 22.50
CA LEU A 120 -13.70 31.34 21.05
C LEU A 120 -12.74 32.41 20.52
N PHE A 121 -11.76 32.00 19.75
CA PHE A 121 -10.83 32.84 18.99
C PHE A 121 -11.18 32.68 17.49
N PRO A 122 -12.01 33.58 16.92
CA PRO A 122 -12.42 33.47 15.53
C PRO A 122 -11.25 33.64 14.55
N ALA A 123 -11.31 32.98 13.41
CA ALA A 123 -10.28 33.00 12.38
C ALA A 123 -9.99 34.43 11.88
N ASN A 124 -8.71 34.82 11.84
CA ASN A 124 -8.25 36.13 11.38
C ASN A 124 -8.87 37.34 12.13
N GLU A 125 -9.39 37.14 13.34
CA GLU A 125 -9.99 38.20 14.14
C GLU A 125 -9.18 38.51 15.39
N VAL A 126 -9.32 39.76 15.85
CA VAL A 126 -8.78 40.23 17.12
C VAL A 126 -9.89 40.22 18.16
N ILE A 127 -9.68 39.51 19.26
CA ILE A 127 -10.61 39.49 20.39
C ILE A 127 -9.98 40.07 21.65
N GLN A 128 -10.83 40.55 22.55
CA GLN A 128 -10.42 40.97 23.88
C GLN A 128 -10.90 39.98 24.93
N VAL A 129 -9.99 39.59 25.81
CA VAL A 129 -10.25 38.72 26.96
C VAL A 129 -10.05 39.55 28.22
N SER A 130 -11.08 39.59 29.06
CA SER A 130 -11.07 40.29 30.35
C SER A 130 -11.07 39.29 31.49
N LEU A 131 -10.14 39.47 32.42
CA LEU A 131 -9.95 38.63 33.60
C LEU A 131 -9.95 39.51 34.85
N THR A 132 -10.41 38.94 35.95
CA THR A 132 -10.36 39.59 37.26
C THR A 132 -9.71 38.62 38.24
N ILE A 133 -8.53 38.98 38.73
CA ILE A 133 -7.83 38.22 39.77
C ILE A 133 -8.35 38.73 41.11
N ASP A 134 -9.10 37.87 41.78
CA ASP A 134 -9.70 38.10 43.09
C ASP A 134 -8.85 37.47 44.21
N GLY A 135 -9.18 37.79 45.46
CA GLY A 135 -8.55 37.16 46.63
C GLY A 135 -7.14 37.67 46.96
N VAL A 136 -6.73 38.80 46.37
CA VAL A 136 -5.46 39.45 46.70
C VAL A 136 -5.51 39.96 48.15
N SER A 137 -4.50 39.64 48.95
CA SER A 137 -4.43 40.10 50.33
C SER A 137 -4.30 41.63 50.38
N SER A 138 -4.86 42.29 51.40
CA SER A 138 -4.74 43.75 51.52
C SER A 138 -3.28 44.22 51.59
N GLU A 139 -2.39 43.41 52.19
CA GLU A 139 -0.95 43.71 52.25
C GLU A 139 -0.30 43.66 50.87
N ASP A 140 -0.57 42.61 50.08
CA ASP A 140 -0.01 42.47 48.74
C ASP A 140 -0.64 43.46 47.76
N TYR A 141 -1.92 43.79 47.92
CA TYR A 141 -2.59 44.83 47.15
C TYR A 141 -1.96 46.21 47.38
N ASN A 142 -1.67 46.56 48.65
CA ASN A 142 -0.96 47.80 48.97
C ASN A 142 0.47 47.80 48.43
N THR A 143 1.14 46.64 48.43
CA THR A 143 2.48 46.46 47.83
C THR A 143 2.43 46.73 46.32
N LEU A 144 1.45 46.17 45.62
CA LEU A 144 1.23 46.40 44.19
C LEU A 144 0.92 47.87 43.86
N GLN A 145 0.09 48.54 44.68
CA GLN A 145 -0.19 49.97 44.51
C GLN A 145 1.06 50.84 44.66
N ALA A 146 1.91 50.55 45.65
CA ALA A 146 3.12 51.31 45.91
C ALA A 146 4.16 51.17 44.79
N GLN A 147 4.21 50.03 44.10
CA GLN A 147 5.13 49.78 43.00
C GLN A 147 4.76 50.52 41.71
N GLN A 148 3.50 50.98 41.57
CA GLN A 148 2.92 51.63 40.37
C GLN A 148 2.92 50.79 39.08
N VAL A 149 3.86 49.87 38.91
CA VAL A 149 3.99 48.94 37.77
C VAL A 149 4.22 47.54 38.33
N PHE A 150 3.37 46.59 37.94
CA PHE A 150 3.52 45.17 38.25
C PHE A 150 3.44 44.33 36.98
N SER A 151 4.12 43.18 36.99
CA SER A 151 4.13 42.25 35.85
C SER A 151 2.99 41.25 35.99
N THR A 152 2.26 41.04 34.89
CA THR A 152 1.28 39.96 34.76
C THR A 152 1.85 38.87 33.84
N ASN A 153 2.00 37.66 34.36
CA ASN A 153 2.33 36.47 33.58
C ASN A 153 1.04 36.00 32.89
N ILE A 154 1.05 35.94 31.56
CA ILE A 154 -0.10 35.56 30.75
C ILE A 154 0.24 34.27 30.00
N THR A 155 -0.60 33.25 30.18
CA THR A 155 -0.49 31.96 29.49
C THR A 155 -1.76 31.70 28.69
N LEU A 156 -1.61 31.29 27.44
CA LEU A 156 -2.70 30.85 26.58
C LEU A 156 -2.58 29.35 26.34
N GLU A 157 -3.63 28.61 26.65
CA GLU A 157 -3.79 27.19 26.29
C GLU A 157 -4.84 27.10 25.18
N ALA A 158 -4.39 27.02 23.93
CA ALA A 158 -5.27 26.85 22.78
C ALA A 158 -5.53 25.37 22.51
N GLU A 159 -6.77 25.02 22.18
CA GLU A 159 -7.18 23.67 21.82
C GLU A 159 -6.74 23.35 20.39
N ASN A 160 -6.22 22.13 20.19
CA ASN A 160 -5.96 21.61 18.86
C ASN A 160 -7.28 21.51 18.08
N VAL A 161 -7.24 21.92 16.83
CA VAL A 161 -8.41 21.93 15.94
C VAL A 161 -8.28 20.83 14.90
N PRO A 162 -9.37 20.13 14.52
CA PRO A 162 -9.32 19.15 13.43
C PRO A 162 -8.81 19.80 12.15
N CYS A 163 -7.84 19.14 11.49
CA CYS A 163 -7.26 19.67 10.27
C CYS A 163 -8.32 19.67 9.15
N PRO A 164 -8.68 20.84 8.59
CA PRO A 164 -9.74 20.94 7.58
C PRO A 164 -9.34 20.29 6.24
N TYR A 165 -8.03 20.14 5.99
CA TYR A 165 -7.51 19.59 4.73
C TYR A 165 -7.61 18.07 4.63
N CYS A 166 -7.62 17.38 5.77
CA CYS A 166 -7.80 15.93 5.84
C CYS A 166 -9.05 15.54 6.64
N SER A 167 -9.94 16.48 6.93
CA SER A 167 -11.14 16.26 7.76
C SER A 167 -10.83 15.55 9.08
N GLY A 168 -9.69 15.86 9.69
CA GLY A 168 -9.25 15.25 10.94
C GLY A 168 -8.61 13.86 10.85
N THR A 169 -8.55 13.23 9.66
CA THR A 169 -8.01 11.86 9.53
C THR A 169 -6.48 11.80 9.58
N GLY A 170 -5.82 12.92 9.32
CA GLY A 170 -4.38 12.98 9.12
C GLY A 170 -3.93 12.49 7.74
N LEU A 171 -4.83 11.98 6.90
CA LEU A 171 -4.50 11.40 5.60
C LEU A 171 -5.20 12.16 4.48
N THR A 172 -4.49 12.48 3.41
CA THR A 172 -5.10 12.97 2.16
C THR A 172 -5.36 11.79 1.25
N PRO A 173 -6.56 11.64 0.65
CA PRO A 173 -6.83 10.58 -0.32
C PRO A 173 -5.74 10.55 -1.38
N ALA A 174 -5.15 9.38 -1.59
CA ALA A 174 -4.17 9.19 -2.65
C ALA A 174 -4.87 8.46 -3.79
N THR A 175 -4.81 9.04 -4.97
CA THR A 175 -5.10 8.32 -6.20
C THR A 175 -3.83 7.57 -6.58
N ILE A 176 -3.92 6.25 -6.67
CA ILE A 176 -2.81 5.41 -7.12
C ILE A 176 -3.25 4.66 -8.38
N GLU A 177 -2.28 4.35 -9.23
CA GLU A 177 -2.47 3.43 -10.34
C GLU A 177 -3.00 2.09 -9.81
N CYS A 178 -4.05 1.59 -10.46
CA CYS A 178 -4.67 0.34 -10.08
C CYS A 178 -3.66 -0.81 -10.27
N PRO A 179 -3.30 -1.54 -9.20
CA PRO A 179 -2.27 -2.58 -9.26
C PRO A 179 -2.72 -3.86 -9.98
N GLN A 180 -3.99 -3.94 -10.41
CA GLN A 180 -4.50 -5.07 -11.18
C GLN A 180 -4.39 -4.85 -12.69
N CYS A 181 -4.41 -3.59 -13.14
CA CYS A 181 -4.33 -3.24 -14.56
C CYS A 181 -3.15 -2.31 -14.88
N ASP A 182 -2.26 -2.07 -13.91
CA ASP A 182 -1.10 -1.17 -14.03
C ASP A 182 -1.46 0.19 -14.66
N GLY A 183 -2.53 0.81 -14.16
CA GLY A 183 -2.95 2.15 -14.64
C GLY A 183 -3.79 2.16 -15.91
N THR A 184 -3.90 1.04 -16.65
CA THR A 184 -4.53 1.04 -17.98
C THR A 184 -6.06 1.09 -17.96
N GLY A 185 -6.69 0.61 -16.87
CA GLY A 185 -8.13 0.40 -16.78
C GLY A 185 -8.61 -0.94 -17.36
N PHE A 186 -7.73 -1.71 -18.00
CA PHE A 186 -8.07 -2.96 -18.68
C PHE A 186 -7.18 -4.12 -18.24
N ILE A 187 -7.72 -5.33 -18.27
CA ILE A 187 -6.96 -6.57 -18.02
C ILE A 187 -7.10 -7.49 -19.22
N GLU A 188 -6.06 -8.27 -19.52
CA GLU A 188 -6.12 -9.26 -20.58
C GLU A 188 -7.23 -10.28 -20.29
N CYS A 189 -8.04 -10.58 -21.31
CA CYS A 189 -9.10 -11.56 -21.17
C CYS A 189 -8.49 -12.95 -20.93
N PRO A 190 -8.76 -13.61 -19.78
CA PRO A 190 -8.11 -14.86 -19.41
C PRO A 190 -8.54 -16.06 -20.28
N GLU A 191 -9.65 -15.95 -21.00
CA GLU A 191 -10.14 -17.03 -21.87
C GLU A 191 -9.43 -17.06 -23.22
N CYS A 192 -9.04 -15.90 -23.76
CA CYS A 192 -8.31 -15.81 -25.02
C CYS A 192 -6.85 -15.35 -24.86
N ASN A 193 -6.37 -15.15 -23.63
CA ASN A 193 -5.04 -14.60 -23.33
C ASN A 193 -4.72 -13.34 -24.17
N GLY A 194 -5.64 -12.37 -24.21
CA GLY A 194 -5.45 -11.15 -24.98
C GLY A 194 -5.70 -11.24 -26.49
N LEU A 195 -5.93 -12.44 -27.06
CA LEU A 195 -6.02 -12.62 -28.52
C LEU A 195 -7.36 -12.22 -29.15
N GLY A 196 -8.42 -12.09 -28.35
CA GLY A 196 -9.77 -11.79 -28.82
C GLY A 196 -10.48 -12.94 -29.56
N VAL A 197 -9.87 -14.13 -29.69
CA VAL A 197 -10.42 -15.27 -30.43
C VAL A 197 -10.37 -16.56 -29.61
N GLU A 198 -11.42 -17.39 -29.69
CA GLU A 198 -11.46 -18.71 -29.05
C GLU A 198 -10.60 -19.73 -29.82
N GLY A 199 -9.85 -20.57 -29.09
CA GLY A 199 -9.25 -21.78 -29.67
C GLY A 199 -7.87 -21.63 -30.32
N GLY A 200 -7.14 -20.55 -30.06
CA GLY A 200 -5.72 -20.43 -30.40
C GLY A 200 -4.85 -21.30 -29.50
N GLU A 201 -4.96 -22.64 -29.58
CA GLU A 201 -3.90 -23.51 -29.09
C GLU A 201 -2.62 -23.09 -29.79
N ARG A 202 -1.68 -22.50 -29.03
CA ARG A 202 -0.33 -22.26 -29.51
C ARG A 202 0.31 -23.64 -29.71
N ASN A 203 0.09 -24.25 -30.87
CA ASN A 203 0.98 -25.24 -31.43
C ASN A 203 2.28 -24.54 -31.84
N ALA A 204 3.01 -24.03 -30.84
CA ALA A 204 4.37 -23.58 -30.98
C ALA A 204 5.28 -24.82 -31.04
N ASP A 205 5.14 -25.60 -32.12
CA ASP A 205 6.13 -26.63 -32.51
C ASP A 205 5.94 -27.15 -33.95
N LEU A 206 5.45 -26.30 -34.87
CA LEU A 206 5.65 -26.55 -36.31
C LEU A 206 6.91 -25.83 -36.80
N ASP A 207 8.05 -26.39 -36.39
CA ASP A 207 9.32 -26.26 -37.08
C ASP A 207 9.20 -26.93 -38.46
N ILE A 208 8.66 -26.18 -39.43
CA ILE A 208 8.67 -26.56 -40.84
C ILE A 208 10.07 -26.22 -41.37
N GLY A 209 11.03 -27.03 -40.95
CA GLY A 209 12.43 -26.94 -41.31
C GLY A 209 12.99 -28.27 -41.78
N GLY A 210 12.72 -28.63 -43.04
CA GLY A 210 13.63 -29.50 -43.79
C GLY A 210 13.33 -31.00 -43.75
N THR A 211 12.67 -31.44 -44.82
CA THR A 211 12.73 -32.76 -45.44
C THR A 211 14.08 -33.49 -45.30
N THR A 212 14.08 -34.66 -44.65
CA THR A 212 14.94 -35.78 -45.05
C THR A 212 14.33 -37.12 -44.64
N TYR A 213 14.13 -37.94 -45.66
CA TYR A 213 13.76 -39.35 -45.68
C TYR A 213 14.37 -40.18 -44.53
N GLY A 214 13.54 -41.05 -43.95
CA GLY A 214 14.00 -42.03 -42.97
C GLY A 214 12.93 -43.04 -42.60
N VAL A 215 12.66 -43.96 -43.53
CA VAL A 215 11.90 -45.20 -43.29
C VAL A 215 12.53 -45.96 -42.14
N VAL A 216 11.80 -46.18 -41.03
CA VAL A 216 11.97 -47.39 -40.22
C VAL A 216 10.59 -47.85 -39.74
N ALA A 217 10.11 -48.89 -40.40
CA ALA A 217 9.09 -49.77 -39.87
C ALA A 217 9.59 -50.39 -38.55
N VAL A 218 8.86 -50.21 -37.46
CA VAL A 218 9.05 -51.03 -36.26
C VAL A 218 7.79 -51.85 -36.03
N ALA A 219 8.04 -53.14 -36.02
CA ALA A 219 7.09 -54.23 -35.91
C ALA A 219 6.23 -54.13 -34.64
N VAL A 220 4.95 -54.42 -34.87
CA VAL A 220 3.99 -54.87 -33.87
C VAL A 220 4.54 -56.13 -33.22
N VAL A 221 5.09 -56.01 -32.01
CA VAL A 221 5.28 -57.14 -31.10
C VAL A 221 4.25 -56.99 -29.99
N ALA A 222 3.20 -57.80 -30.13
CA ALA A 222 2.25 -58.11 -29.08
C ALA A 222 3.00 -58.83 -27.94
N GLY A 223 3.60 -58.05 -27.04
CA GLY A 223 4.19 -58.51 -25.79
C GLY A 223 3.38 -57.94 -24.65
N VAL A 224 2.61 -58.82 -23.99
CA VAL A 224 1.91 -58.56 -22.73
C VAL A 224 2.94 -58.16 -21.68
N VAL A 225 3.14 -56.85 -21.49
CA VAL A 225 3.76 -56.31 -20.29
C VAL A 225 2.62 -55.70 -19.49
N THR A 226 2.16 -56.47 -18.50
CA THR A 226 1.48 -55.94 -17.32
C THR A 226 2.42 -54.94 -16.64
N ALA A 227 2.47 -53.72 -17.16
CA ALA A 227 2.97 -52.59 -16.43
C ALA A 227 1.94 -52.31 -15.34
N ALA A 228 2.19 -52.82 -14.15
CA ALA A 228 1.61 -52.29 -12.94
C ALA A 228 1.97 -50.80 -12.89
N TYR A 229 1.11 -49.97 -13.47
CA TYR A 229 1.18 -48.52 -13.35
C TYR A 229 0.85 -48.25 -11.88
N VAL A 230 1.89 -48.30 -11.05
CA VAL A 230 1.81 -47.85 -9.67
C VAL A 230 1.54 -46.36 -9.77
N PHE A 231 0.25 -46.00 -9.76
CA PHE A 231 -0.22 -44.68 -9.39
C PHE A 231 0.19 -44.47 -7.93
N VAL A 232 1.47 -44.14 -7.71
CA VAL A 232 1.91 -43.50 -6.48
C VAL A 232 1.22 -42.15 -6.50
N LYS A 233 0.00 -42.12 -5.95
CA LYS A 233 -0.76 -40.92 -5.67
C LYS A 233 0.12 -40.12 -4.72
N LYS A 234 0.98 -39.27 -5.28
CA LYS A 234 1.87 -38.38 -4.53
C LYS A 234 0.94 -37.52 -3.70
N LYS A 235 0.75 -37.89 -2.42
CA LYS A 235 -0.08 -37.12 -1.49
C LYS A 235 0.42 -35.69 -1.58
N GLY A 236 -0.42 -34.79 -2.09
CA GLY A 236 -0.12 -33.37 -2.10
C GLY A 236 0.17 -32.97 -0.66
N LEU A 237 1.34 -32.39 -0.41
CA LEU A 237 1.66 -31.80 0.88
C LEU A 237 0.59 -30.76 1.19
N LYS A 238 -0.10 -30.92 2.33
CA LYS A 238 -1.09 -29.94 2.77
C LYS A 238 -0.40 -28.84 3.57
N GLU A 239 -1.00 -27.66 3.57
CA GLU A 239 -0.52 -26.53 4.37
C GLU A 239 -0.40 -26.88 5.87
N GLU A 240 -1.35 -27.68 6.39
CA GLU A 240 -1.34 -28.19 7.77
C GLU A 240 -0.08 -29.00 8.12
N ASP A 241 0.47 -29.75 7.17
CA ASP A 241 1.68 -30.54 7.37
C ASP A 241 2.91 -29.62 7.47
N LEU A 242 2.94 -28.55 6.67
CA LEU A 242 4.01 -27.55 6.67
C LEU A 242 4.02 -26.70 7.94
N ARG A 243 2.85 -26.48 8.56
CA ARG A 243 2.74 -25.76 9.85
C ARG A 243 3.35 -26.53 11.01
N LYS A 244 3.36 -27.87 10.93
CA LYS A 244 3.91 -28.75 11.97
C LYS A 244 5.40 -29.04 11.76
N MET A 245 5.95 -28.65 10.61
CA MET A 245 7.35 -28.84 10.27
C MET A 245 8.24 -27.97 11.16
N PRO A 246 9.39 -28.47 11.64
CA PRO A 246 10.37 -27.63 12.33
C PRO A 246 10.80 -26.44 11.47
N ALA A 247 11.04 -25.27 12.08
CA ALA A 247 11.29 -24.02 11.35
C ALA A 247 12.41 -24.13 10.29
N GLY A 248 13.52 -24.81 10.63
CA GLY A 248 14.63 -25.01 9.68
C GLY A 248 14.28 -25.93 8.51
N GLU A 249 13.47 -26.97 8.76
CA GLU A 249 12.97 -27.84 7.68
C GLU A 249 11.97 -27.09 6.79
N PHE A 250 11.10 -26.27 7.38
CA PHE A 250 10.14 -25.44 6.65
C PHE A 250 10.86 -24.42 5.76
N GLN A 251 11.87 -23.73 6.30
CA GLN A 251 12.71 -22.81 5.53
C GLN A 251 13.36 -23.51 4.33
N ASN A 252 13.96 -24.69 4.54
CA ASN A 252 14.58 -25.47 3.48
C ASN A 252 13.56 -25.94 2.44
N TRP A 253 12.34 -26.31 2.87
CA TRP A 253 11.26 -26.66 1.97
C TRP A 253 10.86 -25.48 1.08
N VAL A 254 10.67 -24.29 1.66
CA VAL A 254 10.35 -23.06 0.92
C VAL A 254 11.46 -22.71 -0.07
N LEU A 255 12.73 -22.74 0.34
CA LEU A 255 13.85 -22.41 -0.54
C LEU A 255 13.97 -23.41 -1.69
N LYS A 256 13.84 -24.72 -1.41
CA LYS A 256 13.80 -25.75 -2.46
C LYS A 256 12.66 -25.50 -3.44
N ARG A 257 11.53 -25.01 -2.95
CA ARG A 257 10.35 -24.72 -3.77
C ARG A 257 10.57 -23.53 -4.71
N LEU A 258 11.36 -22.54 -4.28
CA LEU A 258 11.77 -21.38 -5.07
C LEU A 258 13.01 -21.61 -5.94
N ALA A 259 13.54 -22.85 -5.99
CA ALA A 259 14.87 -23.13 -6.55
C ALA A 259 15.98 -22.22 -5.98
N GLY A 260 15.80 -21.79 -4.73
CA GLY A 260 16.67 -20.86 -4.02
C GLY A 260 17.78 -21.53 -3.23
N LYS A 261 18.65 -20.70 -2.65
CA LYS A 261 19.76 -21.10 -1.79
C LYS A 261 19.64 -20.49 -0.39
N SER A 262 20.06 -21.23 0.63
CA SER A 262 20.14 -20.72 2.00
C SER A 262 21.12 -19.56 2.09
N SER A 263 20.81 -18.61 2.97
CA SER A 263 21.61 -17.42 3.18
C SER A 263 22.91 -17.72 3.96
N SER A 264 23.86 -16.78 3.97
CA SER A 264 24.98 -16.85 4.90
C SER A 264 24.49 -16.61 6.35
N PRO A 265 25.27 -17.01 7.38
CA PRO A 265 24.95 -16.66 8.77
C PRO A 265 24.89 -15.14 9.03
N SER A 266 25.59 -14.33 8.21
CA SER A 266 25.53 -12.87 8.31
C SER A 266 24.21 -12.29 7.81
N ASP A 267 23.65 -12.89 6.76
CA ASP A 267 22.37 -12.53 6.16
C ASP A 267 21.19 -12.95 7.03
N SER A 268 21.25 -14.16 7.59
CA SER A 268 20.20 -14.67 8.47
C SER A 268 20.03 -13.79 9.71
N ARG A 269 21.14 -13.27 10.27
CA ARG A 269 21.12 -12.33 11.40
C ARG A 269 20.40 -11.01 11.11
N VAL A 270 20.31 -10.59 9.84
CA VAL A 270 19.59 -9.37 9.46
C VAL A 270 18.18 -9.67 8.94
N GLY A 271 17.73 -10.93 8.95
CA GLY A 271 16.38 -11.31 8.52
C GLY A 271 16.25 -11.72 7.06
N ILE A 272 17.34 -12.10 6.39
CA ILE A 272 17.33 -12.73 5.06
C ILE A 272 17.59 -14.22 5.24
N ASP A 273 16.59 -15.05 4.95
CA ASP A 273 16.62 -16.50 5.19
C ASP A 273 17.18 -17.28 3.99
N GLY A 274 17.15 -16.68 2.81
CA GLY A 274 17.77 -17.20 1.60
C GLY A 274 17.66 -16.25 0.43
N TYR A 275 17.96 -16.78 -0.76
CA TYR A 275 17.88 -16.06 -2.01
C TYR A 275 17.18 -16.92 -3.06
N ALA A 276 16.28 -16.31 -3.84
CA ALA A 276 15.65 -16.94 -4.99
C ALA A 276 16.67 -17.20 -6.11
N LEU A 277 16.25 -17.89 -7.17
CA LEU A 277 17.12 -18.29 -8.28
C LEU A 277 17.83 -17.09 -8.95
N ASP A 278 17.13 -15.97 -9.06
CA ASP A 278 17.61 -14.71 -9.63
C ASP A 278 18.45 -13.86 -8.65
N GLY A 279 18.68 -14.36 -7.44
CA GLY A 279 19.43 -13.68 -6.39
C GLY A 279 18.62 -12.68 -5.58
N GLN A 280 17.29 -12.59 -5.74
CA GLN A 280 16.47 -11.76 -4.87
C GLN A 280 16.45 -12.30 -3.44
N PRO A 281 16.63 -11.43 -2.41
CA PRO A 281 16.54 -11.84 -1.02
C PRO A 281 15.13 -12.35 -0.68
N VAL A 282 15.08 -13.39 0.15
CA VAL A 282 13.85 -14.02 0.62
C VAL A 282 13.83 -14.04 2.15
N SER A 283 12.74 -13.60 2.75
CA SER A 283 12.45 -13.84 4.17
C SER A 283 11.28 -14.81 4.33
N ILE A 284 11.39 -15.74 5.27
CA ILE A 284 10.46 -16.85 5.47
C ILE A 284 9.95 -16.77 6.91
N LYS A 285 8.64 -16.63 7.07
CA LYS A 285 7.95 -16.53 8.37
C LYS A 285 6.97 -17.68 8.53
N GLN A 286 7.14 -18.49 9.55
CA GLN A 286 6.22 -19.59 9.85
C GLN A 286 5.00 -19.09 10.67
N GLU A 287 4.40 -17.98 10.24
CA GLU A 287 3.35 -17.24 10.94
C GLU A 287 2.13 -17.01 10.03
N THR A 288 0.93 -16.95 10.61
CA THR A 288 -0.34 -16.71 9.89
C THR A 288 -0.74 -15.27 9.74
N ASP A 289 -0.15 -14.40 10.52
CA ASP A 289 -0.56 -13.01 10.65
C ASP A 289 0.68 -12.13 10.73
N VAL A 290 1.48 -12.20 9.66
CA VAL A 290 2.68 -11.36 9.55
C VAL A 290 2.23 -9.91 9.46
N GLY A 291 2.69 -9.07 10.38
CA GLY A 291 2.34 -7.65 10.46
C GLY A 291 3.41 -6.69 9.90
N ARG A 292 3.16 -5.39 10.05
CA ARG A 292 4.02 -4.29 9.53
C ARG A 292 5.49 -4.44 9.89
N ASN A 293 5.79 -4.77 11.16
CA ASN A 293 7.17 -4.82 11.67
C ASN A 293 8.04 -5.83 10.91
N ALA A 294 7.48 -6.97 10.49
CA ALA A 294 8.23 -7.95 9.72
C ALA A 294 8.60 -7.42 8.33
N ILE A 295 7.69 -6.67 7.69
CA ILE A 295 7.92 -6.03 6.39
C ILE A 295 8.98 -4.94 6.50
N GLU A 296 8.89 -4.07 7.52
CA GLU A 296 9.88 -2.99 7.74
C GLU A 296 11.26 -3.54 8.07
N ASN A 297 11.36 -4.59 8.90
CA ASN A 297 12.62 -5.27 9.18
C ASN A 297 13.24 -5.88 7.93
N PHE A 298 12.42 -6.52 7.09
CA PHE A 298 12.89 -7.09 5.84
C PHE A 298 13.30 -5.99 4.84
N ALA A 299 12.56 -4.89 4.74
CA ALA A 299 12.91 -3.71 3.94
C ALA A 299 14.28 -3.13 4.35
N ALA A 300 14.55 -3.03 5.65
CA ALA A 300 15.86 -2.61 6.14
C ALA A 300 16.97 -3.61 5.76
N ALA A 301 16.67 -4.91 5.81
CA ALA A 301 17.62 -5.97 5.48
C ALA A 301 18.02 -5.96 3.99
N ILE A 302 17.05 -5.85 3.08
CA ILE A 302 17.31 -5.75 1.63
C ILE A 302 18.07 -4.47 1.29
N GLY A 303 17.78 -3.35 1.96
CA GLY A 303 18.51 -2.10 1.83
C GLY A 303 20.00 -2.23 2.18
N ARG A 304 20.35 -2.98 3.24
CA ARG A 304 21.75 -3.27 3.60
C ARG A 304 22.50 -4.12 2.58
N ARG A 305 21.77 -4.82 1.70
CA ARG A 305 22.32 -5.65 0.62
C ARG A 305 22.22 -4.98 -0.76
N ASN A 306 21.86 -3.69 -0.81
CA ASN A 306 21.68 -2.93 -2.04
C ASN A 306 20.67 -3.58 -3.02
N ALA A 307 19.73 -4.36 -2.50
CA ALA A 307 18.64 -4.93 -3.29
C ALA A 307 17.45 -3.96 -3.31
N ARG A 308 16.75 -3.91 -4.45
CA ARG A 308 15.52 -3.13 -4.63
C ARG A 308 14.26 -3.97 -4.58
N LYS A 309 14.39 -5.28 -4.73
CA LYS A 309 13.28 -6.24 -4.73
C LYS A 309 13.55 -7.34 -3.70
N GLY A 310 12.50 -7.91 -3.14
CA GLY A 310 12.60 -9.10 -2.29
C GLY A 310 11.25 -9.76 -2.08
N THR A 311 11.27 -11.01 -1.63
CA THR A 311 10.05 -11.79 -1.40
C THR A 311 9.96 -12.17 0.08
N ILE A 312 8.82 -11.92 0.70
CA ILE A 312 8.50 -12.45 2.03
C ILE A 312 7.44 -13.54 1.89
N ILE A 313 7.70 -14.69 2.52
CA ILE A 313 6.84 -15.87 2.46
C ILE A 313 6.30 -16.15 3.85
N ALA A 314 4.97 -16.29 3.96
CA ALA A 314 4.30 -16.56 5.23
C ALA A 314 3.08 -17.47 5.07
N PHE A 315 2.50 -17.99 6.15
CA PHE A 315 1.18 -18.63 6.05
C PHE A 315 0.05 -17.61 5.84
N GLY A 316 0.24 -16.37 6.29
CA GLY A 316 -0.67 -15.27 6.02
C GLY A 316 -0.11 -13.93 6.46
N PHE A 317 -0.76 -12.87 5.99
CA PHE A 317 -0.39 -11.48 6.23
C PHE A 317 -1.57 -10.75 6.83
N GLY A 318 -1.33 -10.01 7.92
CA GLY A 318 -2.33 -9.14 8.50
C GLY A 318 -2.54 -7.88 7.66
N ALA A 319 -3.64 -7.16 7.95
CA ALA A 319 -3.94 -5.90 7.27
C ALA A 319 -2.77 -4.89 7.35
N ASP A 320 -2.06 -4.88 8.48
CA ASP A 320 -0.92 -3.98 8.70
C ASP A 320 0.33 -4.33 7.85
N ALA A 321 0.48 -5.57 7.37
CA ALA A 321 1.57 -5.89 6.45
C ALA A 321 1.42 -5.22 5.09
N ILE A 322 0.18 -5.00 4.62
CA ILE A 322 -0.09 -4.24 3.40
C ILE A 322 0.45 -2.81 3.56
N ARG A 323 0.19 -2.17 4.71
CA ARG A 323 0.72 -0.84 5.04
C ARG A 323 2.24 -0.83 5.06
N GLY A 324 2.85 -1.85 5.67
CA GLY A 324 4.31 -2.03 5.66
C GLY A 324 4.88 -2.12 4.25
N ARG A 325 4.23 -2.87 3.36
CA ARG A 325 4.65 -3.04 1.96
C ARG A 325 4.54 -1.72 1.18
N VAL A 326 3.39 -1.04 1.28
CA VAL A 326 3.17 0.26 0.61
C VAL A 326 4.19 1.29 1.08
N ARG A 327 4.44 1.37 2.39
CA ARG A 327 5.47 2.25 2.95
C ARG A 327 6.86 1.90 2.43
N ALA A 328 7.21 0.61 2.37
CA ALA A 328 8.51 0.17 1.86
C ALA A 328 8.73 0.60 0.40
N LYS A 329 7.68 0.53 -0.43
CA LYS A 329 7.71 0.99 -1.82
C LYS A 329 7.81 2.51 -1.93
N MET A 330 6.91 3.24 -1.27
CA MET A 330 6.79 4.69 -1.41
C MET A 330 7.93 5.46 -0.73
N SER A 331 8.32 5.06 0.49
CA SER A 331 9.32 5.78 1.27
C SER A 331 10.76 5.36 0.94
N TYR A 332 10.99 4.10 0.57
CA TYR A 332 12.34 3.55 0.41
C TYR A 332 12.64 3.02 -1.00
N GLY A 333 11.64 2.97 -1.89
CA GLY A 333 11.81 2.45 -3.24
C GLY A 333 12.04 0.93 -3.27
N PHE A 334 11.58 0.20 -2.25
CA PHE A 334 11.72 -1.26 -2.17
C PHE A 334 10.43 -1.96 -2.61
N ASP A 335 10.56 -2.90 -3.53
CA ASP A 335 9.46 -3.73 -4.01
C ASP A 335 9.45 -5.07 -3.25
N ILE A 336 8.51 -5.22 -2.32
CA ILE A 336 8.41 -6.43 -1.50
C ILE A 336 7.18 -7.23 -1.93
N GLN A 337 7.43 -8.40 -2.52
CA GLN A 337 6.37 -9.35 -2.84
C GLN A 337 6.02 -10.16 -1.59
N MET A 338 4.72 -10.21 -1.27
CA MET A 338 4.19 -11.03 -0.18
C MET A 338 3.56 -12.28 -0.81
N ILE A 339 4.07 -13.47 -0.49
CA ILE A 339 3.56 -14.74 -1.01
C ILE A 339 3.13 -15.62 0.16
N THR A 340 1.93 -16.17 0.09
CA THR A 340 1.45 -17.13 1.07
C THR A 340 1.95 -18.54 0.76
N VAL A 341 2.09 -19.39 1.77
CA VAL A 341 2.44 -20.81 1.58
C VAL A 341 1.41 -21.51 0.71
N LYS A 342 0.13 -21.12 0.83
CA LYS A 342 -0.95 -21.63 -0.02
C LYS A 342 -0.69 -21.33 -1.50
N GLU A 343 -0.41 -20.07 -1.83
CA GLU A 343 -0.03 -19.67 -3.19
C GLU A 343 1.20 -20.43 -3.69
N LEU A 344 2.18 -20.67 -2.83
CA LEU A 344 3.40 -21.41 -3.18
C LEU A 344 3.14 -22.91 -3.46
N ILE A 345 2.14 -23.50 -2.82
CA ILE A 345 1.68 -24.87 -3.10
C ILE A 345 0.96 -24.89 -4.45
N GLU A 346 0.03 -23.95 -4.67
CA GLU A 346 -0.86 -23.91 -5.84
C GLU A 346 -0.11 -23.52 -7.13
N ASN A 347 0.80 -22.55 -7.08
CA ASN A 347 1.51 -21.99 -8.25
C ASN A 347 2.74 -22.78 -8.67
N ARG A 348 2.60 -24.10 -8.89
CA ARG A 348 3.75 -24.96 -9.27
C ARG A 348 4.45 -24.58 -10.57
N ASN A 349 3.81 -23.80 -11.45
CA ASN A 349 4.29 -23.55 -12.81
C ASN A 349 4.47 -22.07 -13.20
N SER A 350 4.12 -21.09 -12.34
CA SER A 350 4.13 -19.65 -12.71
C SER A 350 5.26 -18.83 -12.09
N LEU A 351 6.17 -19.45 -11.34
CA LEU A 351 7.28 -18.79 -10.62
C LEU A 351 8.67 -19.16 -11.18
N ILE A 352 8.73 -19.84 -12.32
CA ILE A 352 9.95 -20.18 -13.10
C ILE A 352 9.76 -19.59 -14.49
#